data_AF-A0A943K9M9-F1
#
_entry.id   AF-A0A943K9M9-F1
#
_cell.length_a   1.000
_cell.length_b   1.000
_cell.length_c   1.000
_cell.angle_alpha   90.00
_cell.angle_beta   90.00
_cell.angle_gamma   90.00
#
_symmetry.space_group_name_H-M   'P 1'
#
loop_
_entity.id
_entity.type
_entity.pdbx_description
1 polymer ?
#
loop_
_entity_poly.entity_id
_entity_poly.type
_entity_poly.pdbx_seq_one_letter_code
_entity_poly.pdbx_strand_id
1 'polypeptide(L)'
;MENLLKNAGAAEEKTADARTATAAASAMAAGARGTAFTGASIVLSPAEAEEYCVFKRKKRVDEVLAALKKTVILPPEDLSATEISKCAETARGVKALALRVPSNKVAAARNASAGGAAVDAIVGGNGETSWQVKRYEAKRALRDGAGRITLILSPSAVQTGKTGETKREIKKVCKAVKKRPVTVALPENVAARTDKAAWKKIAGLAADYGAKYLSVPFFAGAAELRTFLKDTCMLEITGVQTAADFKTMIAAGAESIAVSAVACGKIRAELLAEAENCSFAVPAADGSFFAEAAREALERKKTGKESETQSADAEKLSDKSQGKIELKTPENV
;
A
#
# COMPACT_ATOMS: atom_id res chain seq x y z
N MET A 1 -18.58 56.13 -36.51
CA MET A 1 -18.09 55.35 -37.66
C MET A 1 -17.65 53.99 -37.14
N GLU A 2 -18.57 53.08 -36.80
CA GLU A 2 -19.45 52.30 -37.70
C GLU A 2 -18.68 51.20 -38.46
N ASN A 3 -19.16 49.98 -38.65
CA ASN A 3 -20.28 49.20 -38.09
C ASN A 3 -19.78 47.73 -38.06
N LEU A 4 -20.10 46.87 -37.09
CA LEU A 4 -21.41 46.32 -36.71
C LEU A 4 -22.07 45.50 -37.84
N LEU A 5 -21.84 44.18 -37.84
CA LEU A 5 -22.71 43.08 -38.35
C LEU A 5 -22.00 41.77 -37.93
N LYS A 6 -22.43 41.06 -36.87
CA LYS A 6 -23.63 40.22 -36.76
C LYS A 6 -23.74 39.19 -37.89
N ASN A 7 -23.59 37.93 -37.53
CA ASN A 7 -24.54 36.92 -37.99
C ASN A 7 -25.04 36.14 -36.77
N ALA A 8 -26.35 36.15 -36.59
CA ALA A 8 -27.08 35.38 -35.59
C ALA A 8 -28.21 34.63 -36.32
N GLY A 9 -28.46 33.41 -35.88
CA GLY A 9 -29.51 32.52 -36.38
C GLY A 9 -29.45 31.28 -35.50
N ALA A 10 -30.22 31.26 -34.40
CA ALA A 10 -31.61 30.77 -34.39
C ALA A 10 -31.62 29.25 -34.63
N ALA A 11 -31.56 28.42 -33.58
CA ALA A 11 -32.64 28.14 -32.62
C ALA A 11 -33.79 27.36 -33.27
N GLU A 12 -33.93 26.11 -32.86
CA GLU A 12 -35.26 25.58 -32.57
C GLU A 12 -35.20 24.61 -31.37
N GLU A 13 -36.30 24.60 -30.64
CA GLU A 13 -36.49 23.98 -29.33
C GLU A 13 -37.43 22.79 -29.50
N LYS A 14 -37.17 21.67 -28.80
CA LYS A 14 -38.23 20.69 -28.54
C LYS A 14 -37.99 19.92 -27.24
N THR A 15 -38.87 20.23 -26.29
CA THR A 15 -39.13 19.54 -25.04
C THR A 15 -40.11 18.36 -25.26
N ALA A 16 -40.43 17.63 -24.18
CA ALA A 16 -41.37 16.51 -24.11
C ALA A 16 -40.92 15.18 -24.79
N ASP A 17 -41.25 13.98 -24.30
CA ASP A 17 -41.86 13.67 -23.01
C ASP A 17 -41.49 12.27 -22.50
N ALA A 18 -41.67 12.13 -21.19
CA ALA A 18 -41.67 10.87 -20.47
C ALA A 18 -42.95 10.03 -20.74
N ARG A 19 -42.86 8.72 -20.45
CA ARG A 19 -43.94 7.71 -20.30
C ARG A 19 -44.44 6.95 -21.55
N THR A 20 -43.89 5.74 -21.71
CA THR A 20 -44.58 4.44 -21.97
C THR A 20 -43.49 3.37 -21.84
N ALA A 21 -43.32 2.60 -20.76
CA ALA A 21 -44.23 1.68 -20.06
C ALA A 21 -44.79 0.55 -20.96
N THR A 22 -44.48 -0.70 -20.57
CA THR A 22 -45.19 -1.96 -20.87
C THR A 22 -45.37 -2.40 -22.33
N ALA A 23 -44.39 -3.18 -22.86
CA ALA A 23 -44.63 -4.23 -23.88
C ALA A 23 -43.46 -5.24 -24.04
N ALA A 24 -42.96 -5.86 -22.96
CA ALA A 24 -42.00 -6.98 -23.06
C ALA A 24 -42.07 -8.00 -21.90
N ALA A 25 -43.11 -7.93 -21.06
CA ALA A 25 -43.26 -8.77 -19.86
C ALA A 25 -44.40 -9.78 -20.04
N SER A 26 -44.24 -10.73 -20.97
CA SER A 26 -45.23 -11.79 -21.23
C SER A 26 -44.64 -12.99 -21.99
N ALA A 27 -43.58 -13.62 -21.45
CA ALA A 27 -42.99 -14.84 -22.06
C ALA A 27 -42.25 -15.80 -21.11
N MET A 28 -42.20 -15.55 -19.80
CA MET A 28 -41.49 -16.42 -18.83
C MET A 28 -42.28 -16.62 -17.55
N ALA A 29 -43.37 -17.40 -17.64
CA ALA A 29 -44.16 -17.86 -16.50
C ALA A 29 -44.69 -19.30 -16.72
N ALA A 30 -43.82 -20.21 -17.15
CA ALA A 30 -44.09 -21.65 -17.20
C ALA A 30 -42.79 -22.41 -16.96
N GLY A 31 -42.78 -23.37 -16.04
CA GLY A 31 -41.61 -24.25 -15.82
C GLY A 31 -40.80 -24.01 -14.54
N ALA A 32 -41.44 -23.65 -13.42
CA ALA A 32 -40.82 -23.83 -12.10
C ALA A 32 -40.66 -25.33 -11.78
N ARG A 33 -39.58 -25.95 -12.26
CA ARG A 33 -39.07 -27.25 -11.79
C ARG A 33 -37.57 -27.11 -11.56
N GLY A 34 -37.14 -27.35 -10.33
CA GLY A 34 -35.77 -27.07 -9.92
C GLY A 34 -34.75 -27.94 -10.64
N THR A 35 -33.86 -27.30 -11.40
CA THR A 35 -32.53 -27.83 -11.67
C THR A 35 -31.61 -27.31 -10.58
N ALA A 36 -31.09 -28.22 -9.74
CA ALA A 36 -30.18 -27.85 -8.66
C ALA A 36 -28.98 -27.07 -9.21
N PHE A 37 -28.55 -26.05 -8.48
CA PHE A 37 -27.28 -25.37 -8.74
C PHE A 37 -26.15 -26.32 -8.31
N THR A 38 -25.87 -27.34 -9.13
CA THR A 38 -24.69 -28.19 -8.97
C THR A 38 -23.48 -27.29 -9.09
N GLY A 39 -22.78 -27.09 -7.98
CA GLY A 39 -21.56 -26.30 -7.96
C GLY A 39 -20.54 -26.93 -8.89
N ALA A 40 -20.43 -26.39 -10.10
CA ALA A 40 -19.37 -26.69 -11.02
C ALA A 40 -18.08 -26.12 -10.41
N SER A 41 -17.40 -26.94 -9.61
CA SER A 41 -15.97 -26.76 -9.37
C SER A 41 -15.32 -26.70 -10.74
N ILE A 42 -14.76 -25.54 -11.09
CA ILE A 42 -14.00 -25.39 -12.33
C ILE A 42 -12.70 -26.17 -12.10
N VAL A 43 -12.73 -27.46 -12.44
CA VAL A 43 -11.55 -28.31 -12.52
C VAL A 43 -10.79 -27.86 -13.74
N LEU A 44 -9.91 -26.87 -13.54
CA LEU A 44 -8.92 -26.46 -14.54
C LEU A 44 -8.18 -27.71 -15.01
N SER A 45 -8.03 -27.88 -16.32
CA SER A 45 -7.12 -28.89 -16.84
C SER A 45 -5.69 -28.61 -16.34
N PRO A 46 -4.80 -29.62 -16.28
CA PRO A 46 -3.43 -29.41 -15.81
C PRO A 46 -2.70 -28.26 -16.51
N ALA A 47 -2.93 -28.08 -17.82
CA ALA A 47 -2.39 -26.97 -18.59
C ALA A 47 -2.96 -25.60 -18.16
N GLU A 48 -4.28 -25.47 -18.01
CA GLU A 48 -4.93 -24.23 -17.55
C GLU A 48 -4.53 -23.87 -16.10
N ALA A 49 -4.30 -24.88 -15.25
CA ALA A 49 -3.78 -24.69 -13.90
C ALA A 49 -2.33 -24.16 -13.90
N GLU A 50 -1.47 -24.66 -14.79
CA GLU A 50 -0.12 -24.15 -14.98
C GLU A 50 -0.11 -22.70 -15.51
N GLU A 51 -0.92 -22.41 -16.54
CA GLU A 51 -1.08 -21.06 -17.08
C GLU A 51 -1.57 -20.06 -16.03
N TYR A 52 -2.56 -20.46 -15.21
CA TYR A 52 -3.09 -19.65 -14.11
C TYR A 52 -2.03 -19.39 -13.01
N CYS A 53 -1.17 -20.39 -12.71
CA CYS A 53 -0.03 -20.21 -11.81
C CYS A 53 1.03 -19.25 -12.40
N VAL A 54 1.33 -19.33 -13.69
CA VAL A 54 2.23 -18.38 -14.38
C VAL A 54 1.65 -16.96 -14.39
N PHE A 55 0.34 -16.81 -14.61
CA PHE A 55 -0.35 -15.52 -14.51
C PHE A 55 -0.28 -14.92 -13.10
N LYS A 56 -0.51 -15.73 -12.06
CA LYS A 56 -0.37 -15.29 -10.65
C LYS A 56 1.06 -14.87 -10.30
N ARG A 57 2.08 -15.59 -10.78
CA ARG A 57 3.50 -15.20 -10.63
C ARG A 57 3.75 -13.83 -11.25
N LYS A 58 3.40 -13.64 -12.54
CA LYS A 58 3.58 -12.38 -13.27
C LYS A 58 2.91 -11.21 -12.54
N LYS A 59 1.63 -11.36 -12.15
CA LYS A 59 0.91 -10.32 -11.41
C LYS A 59 1.59 -9.92 -10.10
N ARG A 60 2.06 -10.89 -9.30
CA ARG A 60 2.79 -10.61 -8.05
C ARG A 60 4.13 -9.93 -8.29
N VAL A 61 4.88 -10.33 -9.33
CA VAL A 61 6.12 -9.67 -9.73
C VAL A 61 5.84 -8.22 -10.16
N ASP A 62 4.77 -7.96 -10.91
CA ASP A 62 4.36 -6.61 -11.29
C ASP A 62 3.93 -5.76 -10.08
N GLU A 63 3.24 -6.33 -9.10
CA GLU A 63 2.90 -5.69 -7.83
C GLU A 63 4.17 -5.33 -7.02
N VAL A 64 5.14 -6.24 -6.92
CA VAL A 64 6.45 -5.99 -6.28
C VAL A 64 7.23 -4.90 -7.02
N LEU A 65 7.27 -4.93 -8.35
CA LEU A 65 7.92 -3.91 -9.15
C LEU A 65 7.20 -2.55 -9.07
N ALA A 66 5.87 -2.53 -8.90
CA ALA A 66 5.10 -1.31 -8.66
C ALA A 66 5.36 -0.72 -7.27
N ALA A 67 5.48 -1.58 -6.25
CA ALA A 67 5.88 -1.20 -4.90
C ALA A 67 7.31 -0.62 -4.87
N LEU A 68 8.26 -1.29 -5.49
CA LEU A 68 9.67 -0.88 -5.54
C LEU A 68 9.92 0.47 -6.23
N LYS A 69 9.06 0.89 -7.17
CA LYS A 69 9.10 2.25 -7.77
C LYS A 69 8.87 3.37 -6.75
N LYS A 70 8.29 3.09 -5.59
CA LYS A 70 8.08 4.06 -4.50
C LYS A 70 9.33 4.31 -3.66
N THR A 71 10.37 3.49 -3.82
CA THR A 71 11.57 3.56 -2.99
C THR A 71 12.39 4.82 -3.29
N VAL A 72 12.94 5.45 -2.24
CA VAL A 72 13.98 6.49 -2.34
C VAL A 72 15.29 5.87 -1.87
N ILE A 73 16.34 5.95 -2.69
CA ILE A 73 17.65 5.40 -2.33
C ILE A 73 18.42 6.40 -1.46
N LEU A 74 18.82 5.95 -0.28
CA LEU A 74 19.78 6.60 0.60
C LEU A 74 21.20 6.07 0.30
N PRO A 75 22.17 6.92 -0.05
CA PRO A 75 23.57 6.55 -0.14
C PRO A 75 24.18 6.33 1.26
N PRO A 76 25.32 5.63 1.36
CA PRO A 76 26.11 5.58 2.59
C PRO A 76 26.66 6.98 2.96
N GLU A 77 27.21 7.10 4.17
CA GLU A 77 27.87 8.32 4.64
C GLU A 77 29.08 8.71 3.76
N ASP A 78 29.80 7.70 3.26
CA ASP A 78 30.88 7.84 2.29
C ASP A 78 30.35 8.22 0.89
N LEU A 79 30.19 9.52 0.68
CA LEU A 79 29.66 10.09 -0.57
C LEU A 79 30.74 10.25 -1.65
N SER A 80 31.49 9.17 -1.91
CA SER A 80 32.43 9.08 -3.03
C SER A 80 31.70 9.10 -4.39
N ALA A 81 32.38 9.52 -5.46
CA ALA A 81 31.77 9.53 -6.79
C ALA A 81 31.41 8.12 -7.29
N THR A 82 32.19 7.12 -6.88
CA THR A 82 31.95 5.70 -7.14
C THR A 82 30.69 5.18 -6.42
N GLU A 83 30.47 5.57 -5.16
CA GLU A 83 29.29 5.14 -4.41
C GLU A 83 28.02 5.83 -4.87
N ILE A 84 28.07 7.11 -5.25
CA ILE A 84 26.95 7.79 -5.91
C ILE A 84 26.57 7.07 -7.21
N SER A 85 27.57 6.60 -7.98
CA SER A 85 27.33 5.85 -9.22
C SER A 85 26.68 4.49 -8.96
N LYS A 86 27.18 3.71 -7.99
CA LYS A 86 26.55 2.46 -7.52
C LYS A 86 25.11 2.67 -7.03
N CYS A 87 24.87 3.74 -6.27
CA CYS A 87 23.51 4.07 -5.80
C CYS A 87 22.58 4.47 -6.96
N ALA A 88 23.09 5.16 -7.98
CA ALA A 88 22.33 5.47 -9.20
C ALA A 88 22.06 4.23 -10.07
N GLU A 89 22.96 3.24 -10.09
CA GLU A 89 22.72 1.92 -10.71
C GLU A 89 21.62 1.15 -9.99
N THR A 90 21.68 1.04 -8.67
CA THR A 90 20.59 0.46 -7.85
C THR A 90 19.27 1.18 -8.09
N ALA A 91 19.26 2.52 -8.05
CA ALA A 91 18.08 3.32 -8.32
C ALA A 91 17.48 3.08 -9.72
N ARG A 92 18.32 2.94 -10.76
CA ARG A 92 17.89 2.59 -12.12
C ARG A 92 17.33 1.17 -12.21
N GLY A 93 18.01 0.17 -11.62
CA GLY A 93 17.59 -1.23 -11.63
C GLY A 93 16.26 -1.49 -10.91
N VAL A 94 15.93 -0.65 -9.93
CA VAL A 94 14.69 -0.71 -9.13
C VAL A 94 13.61 0.24 -9.69
N LYS A 95 13.96 1.12 -10.66
CA LYS A 95 13.14 2.26 -11.12
C LYS A 95 12.64 3.12 -9.96
N ALA A 96 13.53 3.37 -9.00
CA ALA A 96 13.27 4.09 -7.76
C ALA A 96 12.76 5.52 -8.00
N LEU A 97 11.97 6.03 -7.06
CA LEU A 97 11.35 7.36 -7.10
C LEU A 97 12.40 8.48 -7.10
N ALA A 98 13.42 8.33 -6.25
CA ALA A 98 14.52 9.27 -6.17
C ALA A 98 15.82 8.65 -5.62
N LEU A 99 16.94 9.33 -5.88
CA LEU A 99 18.21 9.16 -5.19
C LEU A 99 18.44 10.40 -4.32
N ARG A 100 18.51 10.22 -2.99
CA ARG A 100 18.69 11.32 -2.04
C ARG A 100 20.18 11.60 -1.83
N VAL A 101 20.63 12.85 -1.98
CA VAL A 101 22.04 13.24 -1.81
C VAL A 101 22.16 14.59 -1.10
N PRO A 102 23.30 14.92 -0.46
CA PRO A 102 23.52 16.27 0.04
C PRO A 102 23.63 17.29 -1.10
N SER A 103 23.29 18.54 -0.81
CA SER A 103 23.20 19.64 -1.79
C SER A 103 24.45 19.85 -2.65
N ASN A 104 25.65 19.58 -2.12
CA ASN A 104 26.92 19.69 -2.84
C ASN A 104 27.19 18.56 -3.85
N LYS A 105 26.47 17.43 -3.79
CA LYS A 105 26.65 16.27 -4.70
C LYS A 105 25.55 16.16 -5.76
N VAL A 106 24.58 17.08 -5.78
CA VAL A 106 23.41 17.05 -6.68
C VAL A 106 23.81 16.96 -8.16
N ALA A 107 24.77 17.77 -8.62
CA ALA A 107 25.22 17.74 -10.02
C ALA A 107 25.87 16.38 -10.40
N ALA A 108 26.70 15.82 -9.52
CA ALA A 108 27.32 14.50 -9.73
C ALA A 108 26.26 13.38 -9.77
N ALA A 109 25.31 13.39 -8.83
CA ALA A 109 24.19 12.45 -8.80
C ALA A 109 23.26 12.60 -10.01
N ARG A 110 23.09 13.83 -10.53
CA ARG A 110 22.28 14.10 -11.72
C ARG A 110 22.92 13.53 -12.98
N ASN A 111 24.24 13.62 -13.10
CA ASN A 111 25.01 13.03 -14.19
C ASN A 111 25.00 11.49 -14.09
N ALA A 112 25.21 10.92 -12.90
CA ALA A 112 25.17 9.47 -12.68
C ALA A 112 23.77 8.86 -12.92
N SER A 113 22.71 9.60 -12.57
CA SER A 113 21.29 9.22 -12.78
C SER A 113 20.72 9.77 -14.10
N ALA A 114 21.54 9.92 -15.15
CA ALA A 114 21.07 10.37 -16.45
C ALA A 114 19.95 9.45 -17.00
N GLY A 115 18.75 10.02 -17.17
CA GLY A 115 17.53 9.28 -17.56
C GLY A 115 16.91 8.38 -16.48
N GLY A 116 17.47 8.33 -15.27
CA GLY A 116 17.03 7.47 -14.17
C GLY A 116 16.13 8.16 -13.14
N ALA A 117 16.28 7.76 -11.88
CA ALA A 117 15.55 8.30 -10.74
C ALA A 117 15.78 9.81 -10.57
N ALA A 118 14.79 10.51 -10.01
CA ALA A 118 14.92 11.94 -9.69
C ALA A 118 16.00 12.16 -8.62
N VAL A 119 16.76 13.26 -8.71
CA VAL A 119 17.69 13.63 -7.62
C VAL A 119 16.92 14.41 -6.56
N ASP A 120 17.04 13.97 -5.30
CA ASP A 120 16.44 14.61 -4.14
C ASP A 120 17.55 15.21 -3.26
N ALA A 121 17.58 16.53 -3.12
CA ALA A 121 18.66 17.19 -2.40
C ALA A 121 18.31 17.44 -0.93
N ILE A 122 19.15 16.96 -0.01
CA ILE A 122 19.08 17.32 1.41
C ILE A 122 19.49 18.79 1.56
N VAL A 123 18.66 19.56 2.26
CA VAL A 123 18.83 20.99 2.54
C VAL A 123 18.75 21.23 4.05
N GLY A 124 19.68 22.01 4.58
CA GLY A 124 19.77 22.41 5.97
C GLY A 124 20.73 21.60 6.84
N GLY A 125 21.28 20.50 6.31
CA GLY A 125 22.29 19.67 6.99
C GLY A 125 21.78 19.11 8.33
N ASN A 126 22.35 19.58 9.44
CA ASN A 126 21.92 19.25 10.81
C ASN A 126 20.62 19.94 11.25
N GLY A 127 20.04 20.81 10.42
CA GLY A 127 18.80 21.52 10.69
C GLY A 127 18.95 22.86 11.43
N GLU A 128 20.09 23.17 12.05
CA GLU A 128 20.23 24.40 12.86
C GLU A 128 20.68 25.64 12.06
N THR A 129 20.81 25.51 10.73
CA THR A 129 21.04 26.64 9.84
C THR A 129 19.81 27.55 9.72
N SER A 130 20.02 28.86 9.50
CA SER A 130 18.89 29.78 9.37
C SER A 130 18.06 29.53 8.10
N TRP A 131 16.77 29.86 8.13
CA TRP A 131 15.86 29.70 6.98
C TRP A 131 16.34 30.43 5.71
N GLN A 132 17.19 31.47 5.84
CA GLN A 132 17.79 32.19 4.72
C GLN A 132 18.86 31.34 4.02
N VAL A 133 19.71 30.65 4.79
CA VAL A 133 20.73 29.73 4.28
C VAL A 133 20.06 28.54 3.61
N LYS A 134 19.11 27.89 4.27
CA LYS A 134 18.32 26.77 3.69
C LYS A 134 17.61 27.18 2.40
N ARG A 135 17.07 28.40 2.33
CA ARG A 135 16.47 28.96 1.10
C ARG A 135 17.49 29.15 -0.03
N TYR A 136 18.71 29.59 0.28
CA TYR A 136 19.78 29.73 -0.71
C TYR A 136 20.26 28.36 -1.21
N GLU A 137 20.48 27.43 -0.29
CA GLU A 137 20.89 26.05 -0.58
C GLU A 137 19.86 25.33 -1.45
N ALA A 138 18.56 25.40 -1.12
CA ALA A 138 17.50 24.84 -1.95
C ALA A 138 17.47 25.43 -3.37
N LYS A 139 17.69 26.74 -3.52
CA LYS A 139 17.84 27.39 -4.84
C LYS A 139 19.09 26.94 -5.59
N ARG A 140 20.18 26.64 -4.89
CA ARG A 140 21.42 26.11 -5.48
C ARG A 140 21.18 24.68 -5.98
N ALA A 141 20.68 23.79 -5.14
CA ALA A 141 20.33 22.42 -5.51
C ALA A 141 19.39 22.36 -6.75
N LEU A 142 18.43 23.28 -6.87
CA LEU A 142 17.59 23.37 -8.07
C LEU A 142 18.34 23.78 -9.34
N ARG A 143 19.34 24.66 -9.25
CA ARG A 143 20.22 25.00 -10.39
C ARG A 143 21.10 23.81 -10.77
N ASP A 144 21.54 23.05 -9.78
CA ASP A 144 22.39 21.87 -9.94
C ASP A 144 21.59 20.62 -10.43
N GLY A 145 20.27 20.75 -10.60
CA GLY A 145 19.42 19.74 -11.25
C GLY A 145 18.51 18.91 -10.34
N ALA A 146 18.33 19.29 -9.07
CA ALA A 146 17.44 18.59 -8.14
C ALA A 146 15.98 18.57 -8.63
N GLY A 147 15.39 17.37 -8.66
CA GLY A 147 13.97 17.15 -8.97
C GLY A 147 13.05 17.22 -7.74
N ARG A 148 13.62 16.95 -6.55
CA ARG A 148 12.97 17.01 -5.23
C ARG A 148 13.92 17.67 -4.23
N ILE A 149 13.38 18.17 -3.12
CA ILE A 149 14.15 18.74 -2.01
C ILE A 149 13.68 18.12 -0.69
N THR A 150 14.62 17.69 0.14
CA THR A 150 14.36 17.25 1.52
C THR A 150 14.86 18.29 2.49
N LEU A 151 13.93 19.02 3.12
CA LEU A 151 14.20 20.04 4.11
C LEU A 151 14.34 19.41 5.49
N ILE A 152 15.52 19.54 6.08
CA ILE A 152 15.79 19.19 7.47
C ILE A 152 15.40 20.39 8.35
N LEU A 153 14.38 20.24 9.20
CA LEU A 153 13.96 21.27 10.16
C LEU A 153 14.96 21.41 11.31
N SER A 154 14.97 22.56 12.00
CA SER A 154 15.71 22.73 13.27
C SER A 154 15.13 21.84 14.37
N PRO A 155 15.92 20.89 14.94
CA PRO A 155 15.57 20.18 16.16
C PRO A 155 15.17 21.11 17.30
N SER A 156 16.00 22.12 17.55
CA SER A 156 15.82 23.04 18.68
C SER A 156 14.50 23.79 18.58
N ALA A 157 14.12 24.29 17.39
CA ALA A 157 12.85 24.99 17.18
C ALA A 157 11.64 24.06 17.37
N VAL A 158 11.74 22.80 16.94
CA VAL A 158 10.67 21.80 17.12
C VAL A 158 10.50 21.40 18.59
N GLN A 159 11.60 21.10 19.29
CA GLN A 159 11.59 20.68 20.69
C GLN A 159 11.15 21.81 21.63
N THR A 160 11.61 23.04 21.40
CA THR A 160 11.19 24.22 22.19
C THR A 160 9.80 24.75 21.81
N GLY A 161 9.09 24.10 20.89
CA GLY A 161 7.73 24.49 20.51
C GLY A 161 7.62 25.80 19.72
N LYS A 162 8.71 26.31 19.14
CA LYS A 162 8.79 27.54 18.34
C LYS A 162 8.17 27.37 16.94
N THR A 163 6.91 26.96 16.90
CA THR A 163 6.15 26.66 15.67
C THR A 163 6.17 27.80 14.64
N GLY A 164 6.27 29.06 15.07
CA GLY A 164 6.38 30.22 14.19
C GLY A 164 7.66 30.25 13.34
N GLU A 165 8.79 29.79 13.88
CA GLU A 165 10.06 29.68 13.16
C GLU A 165 9.99 28.54 12.12
N THR A 166 9.56 27.35 12.55
CA THR A 166 9.34 26.16 11.69
C THR A 166 8.36 26.44 10.55
N LYS A 167 7.23 27.10 10.84
CA LYS A 167 6.24 27.58 9.86
C LYS A 167 6.86 28.52 8.83
N ARG A 168 7.65 29.51 9.30
CA ARG A 168 8.33 30.47 8.43
C ARG A 168 9.34 29.78 7.53
N GLU A 169 10.07 28.81 8.07
CA GLU A 169 11.05 28.00 7.34
C GLU A 169 10.40 27.21 6.20
N ILE A 170 9.45 26.31 6.50
CA ILE A 170 8.74 25.48 5.51
C ILE A 170 8.13 26.38 4.43
N LYS A 171 7.35 27.41 4.82
CA LYS A 171 6.69 28.32 3.88
C LYS A 171 7.66 29.08 2.98
N LYS A 172 8.87 29.43 3.45
CA LYS A 172 9.87 30.16 2.65
C LYS A 172 10.69 29.23 1.76
N VAL A 173 10.94 27.98 2.17
CA VAL A 173 11.61 26.96 1.35
C VAL A 173 10.67 26.44 0.26
N CYS A 174 9.43 26.03 0.58
CA CYS A 174 8.42 25.62 -0.40
C CYS A 174 8.22 26.68 -1.50
N LYS A 175 8.10 27.98 -1.11
CA LYS A 175 8.05 29.09 -2.08
C LYS A 175 9.32 29.28 -2.89
N ALA A 176 10.49 28.91 -2.37
CA ALA A 176 11.76 29.04 -3.08
C ALA A 176 11.97 27.93 -4.11
N VAL A 177 11.41 26.73 -3.88
CA VAL A 177 11.59 25.57 -4.76
C VAL A 177 10.59 25.49 -5.92
N LYS A 178 9.70 26.49 -6.05
CA LYS A 178 8.62 26.53 -7.06
C LYS A 178 7.71 25.29 -6.94
N LYS A 179 7.23 24.72 -8.05
CA LYS A 179 6.34 23.54 -8.08
C LYS A 179 7.06 22.18 -7.85
N ARG A 180 8.26 22.16 -7.24
CA ARG A 180 8.98 20.90 -6.95
C ARG A 180 8.54 20.31 -5.60
N PRO A 181 8.50 18.98 -5.43
CA PRO A 181 8.17 18.37 -4.15
C PRO A 181 9.16 18.75 -3.06
N VAL A 182 8.64 19.19 -1.91
CA VAL A 182 9.39 19.26 -0.65
C VAL A 182 9.00 18.09 0.23
N THR A 183 9.98 17.31 0.64
CA THR A 183 9.91 16.41 1.79
C THR A 183 10.35 17.20 3.03
N VAL A 184 9.59 17.15 4.12
CA VAL A 184 9.99 17.71 5.43
C VAL A 184 10.48 16.57 6.32
N ALA A 185 11.63 16.76 6.98
CA ALA A 185 12.30 15.75 7.78
C ALA A 185 12.96 16.36 9.02
N LEU A 186 13.36 15.51 9.97
CA LEU A 186 14.25 15.83 11.09
C LEU A 186 15.61 15.13 10.90
N PRO A 187 16.70 15.64 11.51
CA PRO A 187 17.95 14.89 11.61
C PRO A 187 17.73 13.52 12.25
N GLU A 188 18.36 12.48 11.74
CA GLU A 188 18.09 11.08 12.12
C GLU A 188 18.23 10.81 13.63
N ASN A 189 19.28 11.35 14.24
CA ASN A 189 19.55 11.27 15.68
C ASN A 189 18.50 11.97 16.56
N VAL A 190 17.70 12.89 16.02
CA VAL A 190 16.60 13.58 16.70
C VAL A 190 15.27 12.90 16.36
N ALA A 191 15.08 12.56 15.09
CA ALA A 191 13.90 11.88 14.56
C ALA A 191 13.57 10.61 15.35
N ALA A 192 14.58 9.78 15.63
CA ALA A 192 14.44 8.53 16.40
C ALA A 192 14.05 8.74 17.88
N ARG A 193 14.28 9.93 18.43
CA ARG A 193 13.94 10.32 19.82
C ARG A 193 12.76 11.28 19.90
N THR A 194 12.06 11.53 18.79
CA THR A 194 10.97 12.51 18.72
C THR A 194 9.62 11.84 18.97
N ASP A 195 8.89 12.31 19.97
CA ASP A 195 7.59 11.76 20.33
C ASP A 195 6.55 11.86 19.22
N LYS A 196 5.62 10.90 19.21
CA LYS A 196 4.43 10.87 18.35
C LYS A 196 3.62 12.18 18.41
N ALA A 197 3.57 12.86 19.56
CA ALA A 197 2.90 14.15 19.72
C ALA A 197 3.62 15.30 19.00
N ALA A 198 4.95 15.29 18.97
CA ALA A 198 5.75 16.25 18.19
C ALA A 198 5.59 15.97 16.69
N TRP A 199 5.66 14.71 16.26
CA TRP A 199 5.39 14.33 14.87
C TRP A 199 4.01 14.75 14.37
N LYS A 200 2.95 14.64 15.19
CA LYS A 200 1.62 15.18 14.85
C LYS A 200 1.63 16.70 14.61
N LYS A 201 2.38 17.47 15.41
CA LYS A 201 2.54 18.92 15.21
C LYS A 201 3.28 19.22 13.91
N ILE A 202 4.36 18.50 13.61
CA ILE A 202 5.13 18.65 12.37
C ILE A 202 4.27 18.28 11.15
N ALA A 203 3.48 17.20 11.23
CA ALA A 203 2.55 16.78 10.18
C ALA A 203 1.54 17.88 9.82
N GLY A 204 0.92 18.52 10.83
CA GLY A 204 0.04 19.67 10.62
C GLY A 204 0.75 20.84 9.94
N LEU A 205 1.93 21.24 10.43
CA LEU A 205 2.72 22.31 9.81
C LEU A 205 3.17 21.97 8.37
N ALA A 206 3.52 20.71 8.08
CA ALA A 206 3.92 20.26 6.76
C ALA A 206 2.75 20.37 5.76
N ALA A 207 1.56 19.88 6.13
CA ALA A 207 0.35 20.00 5.34
C ALA A 207 -0.07 21.47 5.13
N ASP A 208 -0.19 22.26 6.21
CA ASP A 208 -0.66 23.65 6.16
C ASP A 208 0.24 24.59 5.33
N TYR A 209 1.55 24.32 5.26
CA TYR A 209 2.53 25.16 4.56
C TYR A 209 3.04 24.57 3.24
N GLY A 210 2.37 23.52 2.74
CA GLY A 210 2.53 23.02 1.37
C GLY A 210 3.79 22.19 1.14
N ALA A 211 4.25 21.45 2.14
CA ALA A 211 5.14 20.32 1.91
C ALA A 211 4.36 19.17 1.24
N LYS A 212 5.00 18.42 0.34
CA LYS A 212 4.35 17.28 -0.33
C LYS A 212 4.54 15.97 0.45
N TYR A 213 5.66 15.81 1.15
CA TYR A 213 5.95 14.61 1.92
C TYR A 213 6.40 14.97 3.34
N LEU A 214 6.10 14.10 4.30
CA LEU A 214 6.71 14.07 5.63
C LEU A 214 7.55 12.79 5.74
N SER A 215 8.85 12.93 5.95
CA SER A 215 9.77 11.81 6.19
C SER A 215 9.87 11.54 7.69
N VAL A 216 9.56 10.32 8.08
CA VAL A 216 9.51 9.86 9.47
C VAL A 216 10.32 8.55 9.59
N PRO A 217 11.12 8.33 10.64
CA PRO A 217 11.76 7.05 10.87
C PRO A 217 10.73 5.96 11.17
N PHE A 218 11.09 4.72 10.87
CA PHE A 218 10.34 3.54 11.25
C PHE A 218 10.28 3.41 12.78
N PHE A 219 9.06 3.50 13.33
CA PHE A 219 8.78 3.26 14.75
C PHE A 219 7.34 2.72 14.92
N ALA A 220 7.02 2.19 16.11
CA ALA A 220 5.77 1.52 16.47
C ALA A 220 4.47 2.40 16.46
N GLY A 221 4.46 3.49 15.69
CA GLY A 221 3.32 4.36 15.46
C GLY A 221 3.44 5.22 14.19
N ALA A 222 4.43 4.95 13.33
CA ALA A 222 4.63 5.70 12.09
C ALA A 222 3.45 5.54 11.12
N ALA A 223 2.87 4.34 11.04
CA ALA A 223 1.66 4.03 10.27
C ALA A 223 0.47 4.95 10.63
N GLU A 224 0.22 5.18 11.92
CA GLU A 224 -0.89 6.02 12.38
C GLU A 224 -0.76 7.48 11.95
N LEU A 225 0.46 7.99 11.73
CA LEU A 225 0.68 9.36 11.27
C LEU A 225 0.01 9.63 9.92
N ARG A 226 -0.23 8.59 9.10
CA ARG A 226 -1.00 8.71 7.85
C ARG A 226 -2.37 9.37 8.08
N THR A 227 -3.08 8.98 9.13
CA THR A 227 -4.43 9.52 9.44
C THR A 227 -4.41 11.02 9.75
N PHE A 228 -3.27 11.59 10.15
CA PHE A 228 -3.13 13.00 10.50
C PHE A 228 -2.71 13.90 9.32
N LEU A 229 -2.30 13.32 8.18
CA LEU A 229 -1.75 14.07 7.04
C LEU A 229 -2.81 14.60 6.05
N LYS A 230 -4.10 14.34 6.30
CA LYS A 230 -5.28 14.95 5.62
C LYS A 230 -5.17 15.02 4.09
N ASP A 231 -4.74 13.94 3.44
CA ASP A 231 -4.55 13.76 1.98
C ASP A 231 -3.75 14.84 1.22
N THR A 232 -3.19 15.80 1.94
CA THR A 232 -2.47 16.98 1.42
C THR A 232 -0.96 16.81 1.53
N CYS A 233 -0.52 16.00 2.50
CA CYS A 233 0.86 15.57 2.65
C CYS A 233 0.93 14.04 2.59
N MET A 234 1.93 13.50 1.90
CA MET A 234 2.17 12.07 1.75
C MET A 234 3.16 11.57 2.80
N LEU A 235 3.06 10.30 3.19
CA LEU A 235 3.96 9.71 4.17
C LEU A 235 5.18 9.09 3.49
N GLU A 236 6.37 9.47 3.97
CA GLU A 236 7.64 8.83 3.64
C GLU A 236 8.26 8.19 4.89
N ILE A 237 8.73 6.96 4.78
CA ILE A 237 9.27 6.21 5.93
C ILE A 237 10.75 5.87 5.69
N THR A 238 11.63 6.25 6.63
CA THR A 238 13.08 5.93 6.63
C THR A 238 13.41 4.79 7.58
N GLY A 239 14.52 4.08 7.35
CA GLY A 239 15.05 3.08 8.30
C GLY A 239 14.49 1.66 8.14
N VAL A 240 13.72 1.40 7.08
CA VAL A 240 13.24 0.06 6.71
C VAL A 240 14.43 -0.81 6.24
N GLN A 241 14.60 -2.00 6.82
CA GLN A 241 15.71 -2.91 6.50
C GLN A 241 15.29 -4.27 5.93
N THR A 242 14.09 -4.76 6.23
CA THR A 242 13.60 -6.10 5.80
C THR A 242 12.46 -6.00 4.78
N ALA A 243 12.22 -7.08 4.02
CA ALA A 243 11.09 -7.15 3.11
C ALA A 243 9.73 -7.16 3.85
N ALA A 244 9.67 -7.74 5.05
CA ALA A 244 8.48 -7.73 5.90
C ALA A 244 8.10 -6.30 6.34
N ASP A 245 9.08 -5.51 6.81
CA ASP A 245 8.89 -4.11 7.16
C ASP A 245 8.44 -3.29 5.94
N PHE A 246 9.05 -3.55 4.76
CA PHE A 246 8.67 -2.88 3.52
C PHE A 246 7.20 -3.15 3.13
N LYS A 247 6.74 -4.40 3.22
CA LYS A 247 5.34 -4.78 2.99
C LYS A 247 4.38 -4.11 3.98
N THR A 248 4.68 -4.16 5.28
CA THR A 248 3.80 -3.58 6.31
C THR A 248 3.69 -2.06 6.16
N MET A 249 4.77 -1.36 5.79
CA MET A 249 4.73 0.08 5.54
C MET A 249 3.96 0.46 4.27
N ILE A 250 3.97 -0.38 3.23
CA ILE A 250 3.10 -0.19 2.06
C ILE A 250 1.63 -0.41 2.43
N ALA A 251 1.32 -1.47 3.19
CA ALA A 251 -0.04 -1.76 3.65
C ALA A 251 -0.58 -0.66 4.59
N ALA A 252 0.29 -0.05 5.41
CA ALA A 252 0.00 1.12 6.23
C ALA A 252 -0.20 2.43 5.43
N GLY A 253 0.01 2.40 4.11
CA GLY A 253 -0.18 3.57 3.24
C GLY A 253 1.00 4.54 3.20
N ALA A 254 2.25 4.06 3.18
CA ALA A 254 3.38 4.90 2.76
C ALA A 254 3.40 5.06 1.22
N GLU A 255 3.51 6.30 0.71
CA GLU A 255 3.76 6.54 -0.72
C GLU A 255 5.24 6.47 -1.11
N SER A 256 6.13 6.64 -0.14
CA SER A 256 7.58 6.69 -0.35
C SER A 256 8.26 5.94 0.78
N ILE A 257 9.26 5.11 0.48
CA ILE A 257 10.04 4.41 1.50
C ILE A 257 11.52 4.66 1.20
N ALA A 258 12.21 5.31 2.12
CA ALA A 258 13.61 5.67 2.00
C ALA A 258 14.49 4.57 2.61
N VAL A 259 15.28 3.92 1.77
CA VAL A 259 16.02 2.68 2.07
C VAL A 259 17.47 2.85 1.61
N SER A 260 18.44 2.31 2.36
CA SER A 260 19.83 2.31 1.93
C SER A 260 20.03 1.48 0.65
N ALA A 261 21.00 1.84 -0.20
CA ALA A 261 21.26 1.09 -1.44
C ALA A 261 21.51 -0.42 -1.18
N VAL A 262 22.15 -0.76 -0.05
CA VAL A 262 22.42 -2.15 0.36
C VAL A 262 21.15 -2.89 0.78
N ALA A 263 20.32 -2.29 1.64
CA ALA A 263 19.07 -2.90 2.07
C ALA A 263 18.07 -3.02 0.90
N CYS A 264 18.04 -2.05 -0.01
CA CYS A 264 17.20 -2.10 -1.21
C CYS A 264 17.54 -3.30 -2.12
N GLY A 265 18.82 -3.64 -2.27
CA GLY A 265 19.26 -4.84 -2.99
C GLY A 265 18.74 -6.14 -2.37
N LYS A 266 18.86 -6.27 -1.03
CA LYS A 266 18.35 -7.42 -0.27
C LYS A 266 16.84 -7.55 -0.35
N ILE A 267 16.11 -6.47 -0.03
CA ILE A 267 14.65 -6.41 -0.07
C ILE A 267 14.12 -6.77 -1.47
N ARG A 268 14.76 -6.27 -2.55
CA ARG A 268 14.37 -6.63 -3.91
C ARG A 268 14.56 -8.13 -4.19
N ALA A 269 15.70 -8.70 -3.81
CA ALA A 269 15.98 -10.11 -4.05
C ALA A 269 14.99 -11.01 -3.30
N GLU A 270 14.73 -10.70 -2.03
CA GLU A 270 13.77 -11.40 -1.17
C GLU A 270 12.34 -11.32 -1.72
N LEU A 271 11.85 -10.11 -2.04
CA LEU A 271 10.48 -9.91 -2.59
C LEU A 271 10.26 -10.60 -3.94
N LEU A 272 11.30 -10.68 -4.80
CA LEU A 272 11.21 -11.39 -6.08
C LEU A 272 11.23 -12.90 -5.87
N ALA A 273 12.12 -13.41 -5.01
CA ALA A 273 12.16 -14.83 -4.67
C ALA A 273 10.85 -15.31 -4.03
N GLU A 274 10.22 -14.52 -3.16
CA GLU A 274 8.88 -14.81 -2.64
C GLU A 274 7.81 -14.84 -3.74
N ALA A 275 7.81 -13.85 -4.64
CA ALA A 275 6.85 -13.78 -5.75
C ALA A 275 6.97 -14.97 -6.72
N GLU A 276 8.18 -15.49 -6.90
CA GLU A 276 8.48 -16.69 -7.70
C GLU A 276 8.10 -17.99 -6.95
N ASN A 277 8.45 -18.09 -5.65
CA ASN A 277 8.26 -19.29 -4.81
C ASN A 277 6.81 -19.53 -4.35
N CYS A 278 5.96 -18.50 -4.25
CA CYS A 278 4.56 -18.64 -3.85
C CYS A 278 3.65 -19.35 -4.89
N SER A 279 4.22 -20.22 -5.73
CA SER A 279 3.56 -21.08 -6.71
C SER A 279 3.31 -22.52 -6.25
N PHE A 280 3.91 -22.96 -5.15
CA PHE A 280 3.70 -24.33 -4.63
C PHE A 280 2.51 -24.47 -3.67
N ALA A 281 1.96 -23.36 -3.19
CA ALA A 281 0.75 -23.34 -2.37
C ALA A 281 -0.53 -23.20 -3.22
N VAL A 282 -0.70 -24.10 -4.21
CA VAL A 282 -2.00 -24.73 -4.33
C VAL A 282 -1.98 -25.78 -3.22
N PRO A 283 -2.91 -25.78 -2.25
CA PRO A 283 -3.11 -26.99 -1.47
C PRO A 283 -3.54 -28.04 -2.50
N ALA A 284 -2.62 -28.94 -2.85
CA ALA A 284 -3.00 -30.21 -3.43
C ALA A 284 -3.98 -30.78 -2.40
N ALA A 285 -5.27 -30.80 -2.75
CA ALA A 285 -6.27 -31.39 -1.89
C ALA A 285 -5.87 -32.86 -1.79
N ASP A 286 -5.28 -33.23 -0.65
CA ASP A 286 -4.79 -34.59 -0.44
C ASP A 286 -5.92 -35.54 -0.81
N GLY A 287 -5.66 -36.44 -1.75
CA GLY A 287 -6.68 -37.30 -2.35
C GLY A 287 -7.38 -38.24 -1.36
N SER A 288 -6.96 -38.23 -0.09
CA SER A 288 -7.57 -38.88 1.06
C SER A 288 -9.03 -38.47 1.29
N PHE A 289 -9.39 -37.19 1.16
CA PHE A 289 -10.74 -36.73 1.52
C PHE A 289 -11.83 -37.29 0.58
N PHE A 290 -11.51 -37.45 -0.71
CA PHE A 290 -12.41 -38.09 -1.68
C PHE A 290 -12.34 -39.63 -1.65
N ALA A 291 -11.20 -40.21 -1.26
CA ALA A 291 -11.05 -41.65 -1.11
C ALA A 291 -11.87 -42.21 0.08
N GLU A 292 -11.98 -41.45 1.17
CA GLU A 292 -12.75 -41.83 2.35
C GLU A 292 -14.27 -41.76 2.07
N ALA A 293 -14.74 -40.66 1.48
CA ALA A 293 -16.14 -40.52 1.05
C ALA A 293 -16.56 -41.58 0.01
N ALA A 294 -15.66 -41.95 -0.92
CA ALA A 294 -15.91 -43.01 -1.89
C ALA A 294 -15.99 -44.41 -1.25
N ARG A 295 -15.18 -44.68 -0.20
CA ARG A 295 -15.27 -45.93 0.59
C ARG A 295 -16.56 -45.99 1.40
N GLU A 296 -16.93 -44.91 2.08
CA GLU A 296 -18.15 -44.85 2.89
C GLU A 296 -19.42 -45.02 2.03
N ALA A 297 -19.43 -44.49 0.81
CA ALA A 297 -20.50 -44.70 -0.17
C ALA A 297 -20.56 -46.13 -0.75
N LEU A 298 -19.43 -46.85 -0.77
CA LEU A 298 -19.37 -48.25 -1.22
C LEU A 298 -19.83 -49.22 -0.13
N GLU A 299 -19.47 -48.95 1.13
CA GLU A 299 -19.94 -49.68 2.32
C GLU A 299 -21.47 -49.59 2.47
N ARG A 300 -22.04 -48.38 2.39
CA ARG A 300 -23.50 -48.15 2.44
C ARG A 300 -24.27 -48.83 1.30
N LYS A 301 -23.61 -49.17 0.18
CA LYS A 301 -24.22 -49.93 -0.93
C LYS A 301 -24.18 -51.45 -0.73
N LYS A 302 -23.33 -51.98 0.16
CA LYS A 302 -23.32 -53.41 0.51
C LYS A 302 -24.39 -53.76 1.55
N THR A 303 -24.63 -52.89 2.52
CA THR A 303 -25.59 -53.14 3.61
C THR A 303 -27.06 -52.91 3.23
N GLY A 304 -27.35 -52.25 2.12
CA GLY A 304 -28.70 -51.93 1.67
C GLY A 304 -29.39 -52.98 0.78
N LYS A 305 -28.87 -54.22 0.68
CA LYS A 305 -29.40 -55.21 -0.28
C LYS A 305 -29.52 -56.66 0.25
N GLU A 306 -29.74 -56.84 1.55
CA GLU A 306 -30.22 -58.12 2.10
C GLU A 306 -31.48 -57.93 2.95
N SER A 307 -32.60 -58.29 2.30
CA SER A 307 -33.86 -58.83 2.86
C SER A 307 -34.51 -58.19 4.09
N GLU A 308 -35.66 -57.55 3.83
CA GLU A 308 -36.83 -57.68 4.69
C GLU A 308 -37.17 -59.17 4.93
N THR A 309 -37.25 -59.64 6.18
CA THR A 309 -38.21 -60.71 6.57
C THR A 309 -38.43 -60.81 8.09
N GLN A 310 -39.71 -60.76 8.50
CA GLN A 310 -40.34 -61.48 9.63
C GLN A 310 -39.89 -61.29 11.10
N SER A 311 -40.63 -60.39 11.78
CA SER A 311 -41.54 -60.65 12.93
C SER A 311 -41.13 -61.47 14.19
N ALA A 312 -41.49 -60.85 15.34
CA ALA A 312 -42.18 -61.40 16.52
C ALA A 312 -41.40 -61.64 17.84
N ASP A 313 -41.96 -61.05 18.93
CA ASP A 313 -41.99 -61.44 20.35
C ASP A 313 -40.67 -61.63 21.15
N ALA A 314 -40.59 -61.43 22.48
CA ALA A 314 -41.33 -60.62 23.47
C ALA A 314 -40.56 -60.63 24.82
N GLU A 315 -40.91 -59.73 25.77
CA GLU A 315 -40.53 -59.76 27.22
C GLU A 315 -39.03 -59.54 27.62
N LYS A 316 -38.63 -58.98 28.79
CA LYS A 316 -39.26 -58.16 29.88
C LYS A 316 -38.18 -57.73 30.91
N LEU A 317 -38.50 -56.75 31.80
CA LEU A 317 -37.72 -56.25 32.99
C LEU A 317 -36.40 -55.48 32.69
N SER A 318 -35.85 -54.60 33.54
CA SER A 318 -36.31 -53.62 34.58
C SER A 318 -35.06 -52.78 35.00
N ASP A 319 -35.03 -51.71 35.83
CA ASP A 319 -35.97 -50.91 36.63
C ASP A 319 -35.36 -49.47 36.84
N LYS A 320 -36.08 -48.56 37.52
CA LYS A 320 -35.64 -47.32 38.26
C LYS A 320 -34.26 -46.70 37.98
N SER A 321 -34.19 -45.37 37.76
CA SER A 321 -34.34 -44.41 38.87
C SER A 321 -34.62 -42.96 38.45
N GLN A 322 -35.21 -42.21 39.38
CA GLN A 322 -35.56 -40.78 39.29
C GLN A 322 -34.34 -39.90 39.66
N GLY A 323 -34.21 -38.62 39.28
CA GLY A 323 -35.08 -37.76 38.46
C GLY A 323 -34.77 -36.26 38.69
N LYS A 324 -35.69 -35.40 38.23
CA LYS A 324 -35.85 -33.97 38.51
C LYS A 324 -34.87 -32.95 37.90
N ILE A 325 -35.41 -32.21 36.92
CA ILE A 325 -34.96 -30.92 36.41
C ILE A 325 -35.43 -29.81 37.37
N GLU A 326 -34.63 -28.76 37.59
CA GLU A 326 -35.17 -27.44 37.94
C GLU A 326 -34.23 -26.32 37.46
N LEU A 327 -34.75 -25.41 36.60
CA LEU A 327 -34.08 -24.18 36.21
C LEU A 327 -34.23 -23.13 37.31
N LYS A 328 -33.22 -22.26 37.49
CA LYS A 328 -33.42 -20.87 37.94
C LYS A 328 -32.22 -19.97 37.64
N THR A 329 -32.51 -18.88 36.94
CA THR A 329 -31.73 -17.64 36.82
C THR A 329 -32.76 -16.50 36.87
N PRO A 330 -32.35 -15.23 37.01
CA PRO A 330 -31.24 -14.66 37.81
C PRO A 330 -31.80 -13.62 38.82
N GLU A 331 -30.97 -13.00 39.67
CA GLU A 331 -31.20 -11.58 40.04
C GLU A 331 -29.98 -10.87 40.65
N ASN A 332 -30.04 -9.54 40.59
CA ASN A 332 -29.02 -8.54 40.93
C ASN A 332 -28.55 -8.56 42.40
N VAL A 333 -27.27 -8.22 42.61
CA VAL A 333 -26.82 -7.06 43.43
C VAL A 333 -25.65 -6.39 42.73
#